data_AF-F0HB11-F1
#
_entry.id   AF-F0HB11-F1
#
_cell.length_a   1.000
_cell.length_b   1.000
_cell.length_c   1.000
_cell.angle_alpha   90.00
_cell.angle_beta   90.00
_cell.angle_gamma   90.00
#
_symmetry.space_group_name_H-M   'P 1'
#
loop_
_entity.id
_entity.type
_entity.pdbx_description
1 polymer ?
#
loop_
_entity_poly.entity_id
_entity_poly.type
_entity_poly.pdbx_seq_one_letter_code
_entity_poly.pdbx_strand_id
1 'polypeptide(L)'
;MEIQNIKQISITEYLQQQGYSPARVQGIHFWYCSPLRNESTPSFKVNTERNQWYDFGTGEHGDIIDLVCALQHCTMNEAIELLTGSKQIVHQDFSFGGERKTSKHKLEIISVQSLTNPYLLRYIAERGIPLSIANRFCSEIRYNNTNRTYYAIGFANDAGGWEIRSPYFKGCIAPKAITTISKGTDVLQIFEGFMDFLSWQTLNPSSTFDTIVLNSLALLPRIQE
;
A
#
# COMPACT_ATOMS: atom_id res chain seq x y z
N MET A 1 9.05 -21.29 -20.47
CA MET A 1 9.37 -20.97 -19.07
C MET A 1 8.04 -20.63 -18.39
N GLU A 2 7.70 -21.24 -17.25
CA GLU A 2 6.43 -20.92 -16.56
C GLU A 2 6.49 -19.50 -15.94
N ILE A 3 5.37 -18.77 -15.91
CA ILE A 3 5.26 -17.41 -15.31
C ILE A 3 5.69 -17.42 -13.83
N GLN A 4 5.31 -18.48 -13.10
CA GLN A 4 6.25 -19.37 -12.41
C GLN A 4 7.63 -18.78 -12.09
N ASN A 5 8.58 -19.17 -12.90
CA ASN A 5 10.00 -18.94 -12.70
C ASN A 5 10.38 -17.47 -12.95
N ILE A 6 9.65 -16.74 -13.79
CA ILE A 6 9.94 -15.34 -14.10
C ILE A 6 9.79 -14.45 -12.87
N LYS A 7 8.73 -14.66 -12.08
CA LYS A 7 8.52 -13.90 -10.83
C LYS A 7 9.57 -14.18 -9.74
N GLN A 8 10.44 -15.18 -9.91
CA GLN A 8 11.58 -15.44 -9.03
C GLN A 8 12.84 -14.65 -9.42
N ILE A 9 12.84 -13.95 -10.56
CA ILE A 9 13.96 -13.09 -10.95
C ILE A 9 14.12 -11.99 -9.92
N SER A 10 15.30 -11.92 -9.31
CA SER A 10 15.62 -10.96 -8.27
C SER A 10 15.52 -9.53 -8.81
N ILE A 11 14.63 -8.72 -8.21
CA ILE A 11 14.49 -7.31 -8.58
C ILE A 11 15.81 -6.56 -8.35
N THR A 12 16.55 -6.88 -7.29
CA THR A 12 17.81 -6.19 -6.99
C THR A 12 18.89 -6.51 -8.01
N GLU A 13 18.96 -7.75 -8.50
CA GLU A 13 19.89 -8.13 -9.57
C GLU A 13 19.50 -7.50 -10.91
N TYR A 14 18.20 -7.51 -11.23
CA TYR A 14 17.70 -6.85 -12.43
C TYR A 14 18.03 -5.35 -12.42
N LEU A 15 17.75 -4.65 -11.33
CA LEU A 15 18.08 -3.24 -11.18
C LEU A 15 19.59 -2.98 -11.31
N GLN A 16 20.42 -3.84 -10.72
CA GLN A 16 21.87 -3.74 -10.84
C GLN A 16 22.35 -3.92 -12.30
N GLN A 17 21.79 -4.87 -13.04
CA GLN A 17 22.07 -5.06 -14.46
C GLN A 17 21.66 -3.86 -15.31
N GLN A 18 20.57 -3.18 -14.94
CA GLN A 18 20.13 -1.94 -15.56
C GLN A 18 20.92 -0.69 -15.10
N GLY A 19 21.92 -0.86 -14.22
CA GLY A 19 22.81 0.22 -13.77
C GLY A 19 22.32 0.97 -12.53
N TYR A 20 21.23 0.54 -11.88
CA TYR A 20 20.74 1.14 -10.65
C TYR A 20 21.45 0.56 -9.43
N SER A 21 21.99 1.44 -8.58
CA SER A 21 22.63 1.05 -7.33
C SER A 21 21.77 1.46 -6.12
N PRO A 22 21.68 0.63 -5.08
CA PRO A 22 20.95 0.99 -3.87
C PRO A 22 21.64 2.14 -3.14
N ALA A 23 20.88 3.17 -2.80
CA ALA A 23 21.34 4.29 -1.99
C ALA A 23 21.43 3.91 -0.50
N ARG A 24 20.57 2.99 -0.03
CA ARG A 24 20.59 2.51 1.36
C ARG A 24 20.07 1.09 1.48
N VAL A 25 20.78 0.25 2.25
CA VAL A 25 20.36 -1.13 2.53
C VAL A 25 20.12 -1.31 4.03
N GLN A 26 19.00 -1.93 4.40
CA GLN A 26 18.60 -2.23 5.77
C GLN A 26 17.97 -3.62 5.85
N GLY A 27 18.76 -4.64 6.16
CA GLY A 27 18.29 -6.03 6.18
C GLY A 27 17.72 -6.42 4.81
N ILE A 28 16.45 -6.83 4.80
CA ILE A 28 15.72 -7.23 3.58
C ILE A 28 15.22 -6.04 2.73
N HIS A 29 15.53 -4.80 3.11
CA HIS A 29 15.02 -3.59 2.46
C HIS A 29 16.12 -2.82 1.75
N PHE A 30 16.00 -2.71 0.43
CA PHE A 30 16.92 -1.98 -0.43
C PHE A 30 16.21 -0.72 -0.92
N TRP A 31 16.82 0.43 -0.69
CA TRP A 31 16.29 1.73 -1.08
C TRP A 31 17.11 2.30 -2.23
N TYR A 32 16.41 2.78 -3.25
CA TYR A 32 16.94 3.36 -4.47
C TYR A 32 16.35 4.76 -4.65
N CYS A 33 17.08 5.63 -5.36
CA CYS A 33 16.40 6.68 -6.09
C CYS A 33 15.50 5.99 -7.14
N SER A 34 14.27 6.45 -7.27
CA SER A 34 13.27 5.84 -8.13
C SER A 34 13.82 5.72 -9.55
N PRO A 35 13.80 4.51 -10.14
CA PRO A 35 14.19 4.31 -11.52
C PRO A 35 13.09 4.78 -12.49
N LEU A 36 11.91 5.14 -11.98
CA LEU A 36 10.73 5.56 -12.75
C LEU A 36 10.67 7.07 -12.98
N ARG A 37 11.49 7.85 -12.26
CA ARG A 37 11.53 9.33 -12.38
C ARG A 37 12.87 9.87 -11.93
N ASN A 38 13.15 11.12 -12.25
CA ASN A 38 14.31 11.80 -11.70
C ASN A 38 14.05 12.27 -10.26
N GLU A 39 14.79 11.74 -9.29
CA GLU A 39 14.71 12.18 -7.89
C GLU A 39 16.07 12.19 -7.20
N SER A 40 16.22 13.06 -6.19
CA SER A 40 17.45 13.19 -5.40
C SER A 40 17.38 12.47 -4.04
N THR A 41 16.18 12.17 -3.55
CA THR A 41 15.96 11.51 -2.26
C THR A 41 15.44 10.10 -2.49
N PRO A 42 16.11 9.03 -1.98
CA PRO A 42 15.68 7.65 -2.21
C PRO A 42 14.27 7.38 -1.67
N SER A 43 13.35 7.00 -2.55
CA SER A 43 11.98 6.69 -2.19
C SER A 43 11.46 5.39 -2.82
N PHE A 44 12.30 4.68 -3.57
CA PHE A 44 11.94 3.38 -4.15
C PHE A 44 12.48 2.25 -3.27
N LYS A 45 11.60 1.39 -2.77
CA LYS A 45 11.93 0.33 -1.81
C LYS A 45 11.70 -1.05 -2.43
N VAL A 46 12.73 -1.88 -2.42
CA VAL A 46 12.66 -3.30 -2.77
C VAL A 46 12.74 -4.14 -1.50
N ASN A 47 11.81 -5.09 -1.35
CA ASN A 47 11.85 -6.13 -0.33
C ASN A 47 12.37 -7.42 -0.96
N THR A 48 13.57 -7.86 -0.57
CA THR A 48 14.23 -9.03 -1.14
C THR A 48 13.61 -10.36 -0.70
N GLU A 49 12.98 -10.42 0.47
CA GLU A 49 12.30 -11.63 0.96
C GLU A 49 11.02 -11.92 0.17
N ARG A 50 10.28 -10.85 -0.18
CA ARG A 50 9.04 -10.96 -0.97
C ARG A 50 9.26 -10.83 -2.47
N ASN A 51 10.46 -10.40 -2.89
CA ASN A 51 10.79 -9.99 -4.25
C ASN A 51 9.76 -9.02 -4.85
N GLN A 52 9.46 -7.95 -4.09
CA GLN A 52 8.47 -6.92 -4.47
C GLN A 52 9.05 -5.52 -4.28
N TRP A 53 8.63 -4.59 -5.13
CA TRP A 53 9.00 -3.18 -5.05
C TRP A 53 7.81 -2.29 -4.70
N TYR A 54 8.09 -1.13 -4.12
CA TYR A 54 7.14 -0.07 -3.84
C TYR A 54 7.83 1.28 -4.03
N ASP A 55 7.23 2.16 -4.82
CA ASP A 55 7.68 3.52 -5.02
C ASP A 55 6.84 4.49 -4.16
N PHE A 56 7.46 5.13 -3.18
CA PHE A 56 6.78 6.06 -2.28
C PHE A 56 6.41 7.40 -2.93
N GLY A 57 7.00 7.77 -4.07
CA GLY A 57 6.65 9.01 -4.77
C GLY A 57 5.43 8.87 -5.68
N THR A 58 5.28 7.75 -6.40
CA THR A 58 4.11 7.49 -7.27
C THR A 58 3.04 6.64 -6.60
N GLY A 59 3.39 5.87 -5.57
CA GLY A 59 2.51 4.87 -4.94
C GLY A 59 2.42 3.55 -5.71
N GLU A 60 3.15 3.42 -6.81
CA GLU A 60 3.21 2.22 -7.63
C GLU A 60 4.00 1.11 -6.93
N HIS A 61 3.67 -0.14 -7.23
CA HIS A 61 4.25 -1.30 -6.61
C HIS A 61 3.97 -2.55 -7.43
N GLY A 62 4.75 -3.60 -7.20
CA GLY A 62 4.52 -4.86 -7.88
C GLY A 62 5.67 -5.84 -7.74
N ASP A 63 5.65 -6.86 -8.59
CA ASP A 63 6.75 -7.79 -8.79
C ASP A 63 7.68 -7.34 -9.93
N ILE A 64 8.62 -8.20 -10.32
CA ILE A 64 9.58 -7.93 -11.40
C ILE A 64 8.90 -7.64 -12.74
N ILE A 65 7.76 -8.28 -13.05
CA ILE A 65 7.06 -8.05 -14.31
C ILE A 65 6.46 -6.64 -14.30
N ASP A 66 5.81 -6.27 -13.20
CA ASP A 66 5.25 -4.93 -13.03
C ASP A 66 6.34 -3.85 -13.12
N LEU A 67 7.53 -4.13 -12.57
CA LEU A 67 8.69 -3.25 -12.66
C LEU A 67 9.15 -3.05 -14.11
N VAL A 68 9.27 -4.13 -14.87
CA VAL A 68 9.69 -4.06 -16.28
C VAL A 68 8.65 -3.33 -17.12
N CYS A 69 7.35 -3.61 -16.91
CA CYS A 69 6.27 -2.87 -17.56
C CYS A 69 6.38 -1.36 -17.29
N ALA A 70 6.63 -0.99 -16.03
CA ALA A 70 6.75 0.42 -15.64
C ALA A 70 8.00 1.09 -16.24
N LEU A 71 9.15 0.41 -16.25
CA LEU A 71 10.42 0.94 -16.76
C LEU A 71 10.48 1.03 -18.28
N GLN A 72 9.92 0.04 -18.98
CA GLN A 72 10.01 -0.09 -20.43
C GLN A 72 8.74 0.37 -21.14
N HIS A 73 7.73 0.82 -20.38
CA HIS A 73 6.42 1.24 -20.89
C HIS A 73 5.78 0.20 -21.82
N CYS A 74 5.88 -1.08 -21.43
CA CYS A 74 5.45 -2.21 -22.24
C CYS A 74 4.33 -3.00 -21.56
N THR A 75 3.70 -3.89 -22.34
CA THR A 75 2.68 -4.82 -21.86
C THR A 75 3.31 -5.97 -21.08
N MET A 76 2.51 -6.66 -20.28
CA MET A 76 2.94 -7.85 -19.52
C MET A 76 3.61 -8.92 -20.40
N ASN A 77 3.08 -9.17 -21.61
CA ASN A 77 3.64 -10.17 -22.51
C ASN A 77 5.02 -9.76 -23.02
N GLU A 78 5.19 -8.49 -23.39
CA GLU A 78 6.48 -7.94 -23.82
C GLU A 78 7.49 -7.94 -22.66
N ALA A 79 7.06 -7.59 -21.45
CA ALA A 79 7.90 -7.67 -20.25
C ALA A 79 8.38 -9.10 -19.98
N ILE A 80 7.50 -10.10 -20.13
CA ILE A 80 7.83 -11.52 -20.02
C ILE A 80 8.85 -11.93 -21.10
N GLU A 81 8.68 -11.48 -22.34
CA GLU A 81 9.62 -11.75 -23.43
C GLU A 81 10.99 -11.12 -23.16
N LEU A 82 11.04 -9.88 -22.67
CA LEU A 82 12.28 -9.19 -22.30
C LEU A 82 13.01 -9.92 -21.16
N LEU A 83 12.28 -10.35 -20.14
CA LEU A 83 12.83 -11.12 -19.01
C LEU A 83 13.31 -12.51 -19.44
N THR A 84 12.71 -13.10 -20.48
CA THR A 84 13.09 -14.43 -21.00
C THR A 84 14.23 -14.35 -22.02
N GLY A 85 14.28 -13.29 -22.83
CA GLY A 85 15.28 -13.04 -23.87
C GLY A 85 16.63 -12.57 -23.34
N SER A 86 16.65 -12.05 -22.11
CA SER A 86 17.86 -11.67 -21.36
C SER A 86 18.64 -12.92 -20.90
N LYS A 87 19.21 -13.68 -21.85
CA LYS A 87 20.14 -14.77 -21.59
C LYS A 87 21.42 -14.25 -20.92
N GLN A 88 21.42 -14.21 -19.59
CA GLN A 88 22.55 -14.47 -18.68
C GLN A 88 22.12 -14.09 -17.26
N ILE A 89 21.17 -14.83 -16.69
CA ILE A 89 21.06 -14.91 -15.23
C ILE A 89 21.69 -16.25 -14.87
N VAL A 90 22.88 -16.19 -14.31
CA VAL A 90 23.52 -17.34 -13.66
C VAL A 90 22.57 -17.76 -12.55
N HIS A 91 21.86 -18.85 -12.77
CA HIS A 91 21.13 -19.55 -11.73
C HIS A 91 22.14 -19.90 -10.63
N GLN A 92 22.19 -19.11 -9.56
CA GLN A 92 22.51 -19.68 -8.26
C GLN A 92 21.24 -20.39 -7.81
N ASP A 93 21.26 -21.72 -7.89
CA ASP A 93 20.22 -22.59 -7.40
C ASP A 93 20.06 -22.43 -5.89
N PHE A 94 19.32 -21.40 -5.48
CA PHE A 94 18.67 -21.39 -4.18
C PHE A 94 17.41 -22.22 -4.30
N SER A 95 17.56 -23.50 -4.01
CA SER A 95 16.43 -24.41 -3.80
C SER A 95 15.68 -23.99 -2.54
N PHE A 96 14.64 -23.17 -2.72
CA PHE A 96 13.47 -23.23 -1.85
C PHE A 96 12.34 -23.84 -2.65
N GLY A 97 12.32 -25.18 -2.69
CA GLY A 97 11.14 -25.97 -3.00
C GLY A 97 10.06 -25.73 -1.94
N GLY A 98 9.46 -24.55 -1.96
CA GLY A 98 8.19 -24.27 -1.32
C GLY A 98 7.18 -24.05 -2.42
N GLU A 99 6.11 -24.84 -2.43
CA GLU A 99 4.93 -24.56 -3.25
C GLU A 99 4.64 -23.06 -3.23
N ARG A 100 4.41 -22.46 -4.40
CA ARG A 100 3.71 -21.18 -4.49
C ARG A 100 2.29 -21.37 -3.96
N LYS A 101 2.16 -21.41 -2.65
CA LYS A 101 0.95 -20.98 -1.99
C LYS A 101 0.85 -19.51 -2.37
N THR A 102 -0.06 -19.21 -3.30
CA THR A 102 -0.81 -17.97 -3.22
C THR A 102 -1.50 -17.99 -1.85
N SER A 103 -0.75 -17.74 -0.78
CA SER A 103 -1.38 -17.40 0.47
C SER A 103 -2.11 -16.12 0.14
N LYS A 104 -3.44 -16.20 0.10
CA LYS A 104 -4.29 -15.07 0.40
C LYS A 104 -3.70 -14.52 1.71
N HIS A 105 -2.79 -13.56 1.64
CA HIS A 105 -2.23 -12.90 2.81
C HIS A 105 -3.36 -12.03 3.36
N LYS A 106 -4.31 -12.70 4.00
CA LYS A 106 -5.48 -12.09 4.59
C LYS A 106 -4.95 -11.39 5.83
N LEU A 107 -5.08 -10.08 5.86
CA LEU A 107 -4.89 -9.34 7.09
C LEU A 107 -6.01 -9.78 8.03
N GLU A 108 -5.63 -10.30 9.20
CA GLU A 108 -6.58 -10.85 10.16
C GLU A 108 -6.67 -9.91 11.36
N ILE A 109 -7.86 -9.38 11.61
CA ILE A 109 -8.10 -8.52 12.77
C ILE A 109 -8.01 -9.36 14.04
N ILE A 110 -7.15 -8.93 14.96
CA ILE A 110 -7.05 -9.48 16.31
C ILE A 110 -7.97 -8.70 17.25
N SER A 111 -7.92 -7.37 17.18
CA SER A 111 -8.78 -6.52 18.00
C SER A 111 -9.01 -5.16 17.37
N VAL A 112 -10.14 -4.55 17.74
CA VAL A 112 -10.51 -3.18 17.43
C VAL A 112 -10.83 -2.49 18.75
N GLN A 113 -10.17 -1.38 19.03
CA GLN A 113 -10.32 -0.64 20.29
C GLN A 113 -10.17 0.88 20.06
N SER A 114 -10.48 1.68 21.07
CA SER A 114 -10.22 3.13 21.02
C SER A 114 -8.74 3.42 20.85
N LEU A 115 -8.40 4.53 20.19
CA LEU A 115 -7.02 4.93 19.95
C LEU A 115 -6.32 5.23 21.28
N THR A 116 -5.39 4.36 21.68
CA THR A 116 -4.65 4.47 22.94
C THR A 116 -3.15 4.25 22.76
N ASN A 117 -2.73 3.60 21.68
CA ASN A 117 -1.33 3.37 21.36
C ASN A 117 -0.58 4.68 21.14
N PRO A 118 0.47 4.97 21.92
CA PRO A 118 1.17 6.26 21.89
C PRO A 118 1.81 6.56 20.54
N TYR A 119 2.22 5.54 19.77
CA TYR A 119 2.78 5.74 18.43
C TYR A 119 1.72 6.17 17.41
N LEU A 120 0.50 5.63 17.50
CA LEU A 120 -0.62 6.04 16.66
C LEU A 120 -1.13 7.42 17.05
N LEU A 121 -1.20 7.71 18.36
CA LEU A 121 -1.57 9.03 18.87
C LEU A 121 -0.59 10.11 18.40
N ARG A 122 0.71 9.84 18.49
CA ARG A 122 1.74 10.76 17.97
C ARG A 122 1.59 10.99 16.48
N TYR A 123 1.39 9.92 15.70
CA TYR A 123 1.19 10.04 14.26
C TYR A 123 -0.04 10.89 13.89
N ILE A 124 -1.18 10.68 14.55
CA ILE A 124 -2.40 11.48 14.33
C ILE A 124 -2.15 12.96 14.64
N ALA A 125 -1.45 13.24 15.75
CA ALA A 125 -1.09 14.61 16.13
C ALA A 125 -0.12 15.26 15.12
N GLU A 126 0.88 14.54 14.62
CA GLU A 126 1.79 14.99 13.55
C GLU A 126 1.04 15.30 12.24
N ARG A 127 -0.10 14.65 12.00
CA ARG A 127 -0.99 14.92 10.86
C ARG A 127 -1.97 16.06 11.11
N GLY A 128 -1.89 16.72 12.26
CA GLY A 128 -2.74 17.86 12.63
C GLY A 128 -4.18 17.47 12.95
N ILE A 129 -4.46 16.18 13.22
CA ILE A 129 -5.82 15.71 13.51
C ILE A 129 -6.01 15.66 15.03
N PRO A 130 -7.01 16.36 15.61
CA PRO A 130 -7.32 16.27 17.02
C PRO A 130 -7.78 14.86 17.40
N LEU A 131 -7.34 14.37 18.56
CA LEU A 131 -7.72 13.03 19.06
C LEU A 131 -9.24 12.87 19.22
N SER A 132 -9.94 13.95 19.59
CA SER A 132 -11.41 13.96 19.67
C SER A 132 -12.07 13.69 18.32
N ILE A 133 -11.49 14.20 17.23
CA ILE A 133 -11.98 13.94 15.87
C ILE A 133 -11.62 12.54 15.43
N ALA A 134 -10.37 12.12 15.63
CA ALA A 134 -9.93 10.78 15.29
C ALA A 134 -10.79 9.70 15.97
N ASN A 135 -11.07 9.81 17.27
CA ASN A 135 -11.89 8.85 18.01
C ASN A 135 -13.37 8.83 17.58
N ARG A 136 -13.89 9.82 16.84
CA ARG A 136 -15.25 9.77 16.29
C ARG A 136 -15.37 8.82 15.11
N PHE A 137 -14.29 8.62 14.36
CA PHE A 137 -14.32 7.97 13.04
C PHE A 137 -13.35 6.80 12.92
N CYS A 138 -12.35 6.74 13.79
CA CYS A 138 -11.27 5.78 13.72
C CYS A 138 -11.12 4.98 14.99
N SER A 139 -10.59 3.78 14.81
CA SER A 139 -10.24 2.85 15.88
C SER A 139 -8.78 2.45 15.76
N GLU A 140 -8.18 2.02 16.85
CA GLU A 140 -6.95 1.25 16.81
C GLU A 140 -7.26 -0.18 16.42
N ILE A 141 -6.64 -0.65 15.34
CA ILE A 141 -6.74 -2.04 14.89
C ILE A 141 -5.43 -2.72 15.17
N ARG A 142 -5.47 -3.84 15.90
CA ARG A 142 -4.40 -4.83 15.93
C ARG A 142 -4.72 -5.93 14.93
N TYR A 143 -3.77 -6.26 14.07
CA TYR A 143 -3.97 -7.26 13.03
C TYR A 143 -2.73 -8.12 12.82
N ASN A 144 -2.92 -9.34 12.36
CA ASN A 144 -1.86 -10.23 11.95
C ASN A 144 -1.63 -10.13 10.44
N ASN A 145 -0.37 -10.16 10.06
CA ASN A 145 0.07 -10.39 8.70
C ASN A 145 1.26 -11.36 8.72
N THR A 146 1.05 -12.54 8.14
CA THR A 146 2.11 -13.56 7.97
C THR A 146 2.85 -13.83 9.30
N ASN A 147 2.07 -14.19 10.33
CA ASN A 147 2.52 -14.50 11.70
C ASN A 147 3.16 -13.35 12.51
N ARG A 148 3.12 -12.12 12.02
CA ARG A 148 3.50 -10.93 12.82
C ARG A 148 2.28 -10.09 13.14
N THR A 149 2.23 -9.59 14.37
CA THR A 149 1.19 -8.67 14.83
C THR A 149 1.62 -7.23 14.60
N TYR A 150 0.70 -6.44 14.03
CA TYR A 150 0.85 -5.03 13.75
C TYR A 150 -0.29 -4.25 14.40
N TYR A 151 -0.13 -2.93 14.43
CA TYR A 151 -1.19 -2.00 14.84
C TYR A 151 -1.28 -0.84 13.84
N ALA A 152 -2.49 -0.34 13.60
CA ALA A 152 -2.75 0.78 12.73
C ALA A 152 -4.01 1.53 13.17
N ILE A 153 -4.16 2.74 12.68
CA ILE A 153 -5.44 3.47 12.72
C ILE A 153 -6.32 2.86 11.65
N GLY A 154 -7.50 2.43 12.02
CA GLY A 154 -8.52 1.89 11.15
C GLY A 154 -9.68 2.85 10.96
N PHE A 155 -10.16 2.94 9.73
CA PHE A 155 -11.37 3.65 9.33
C PHE A 155 -12.30 2.63 8.66
N ALA A 156 -13.47 2.40 9.25
CA ALA A 156 -14.41 1.38 8.76
C ALA A 156 -15.01 1.79 7.42
N ASN A 157 -15.30 0.81 6.58
CA ASN A 157 -16.03 0.99 5.32
C ASN A 157 -17.38 0.29 5.34
N ASP A 158 -18.23 0.62 4.35
CA ASP A 158 -19.63 0.19 4.31
C ASP A 158 -19.80 -1.33 4.12
N ALA A 159 -18.75 -2.01 3.66
CA ALA A 159 -18.75 -3.46 3.47
C ALA A 159 -18.19 -4.23 4.68
N GLY A 160 -17.92 -3.55 5.80
CA GLY A 160 -17.37 -4.17 7.01
C GLY A 160 -15.86 -4.45 6.96
N GLY A 161 -15.15 -3.92 5.96
CA GLY A 161 -13.69 -3.87 5.95
C GLY A 161 -13.16 -2.57 6.54
N TRP A 162 -11.84 -2.40 6.50
CA TRP A 162 -11.16 -1.27 7.13
C TRP A 162 -10.06 -0.72 6.25
N GLU A 163 -10.06 0.58 6.02
CA GLU A 163 -8.85 1.26 5.58
C GLU A 163 -7.93 1.46 6.78
N ILE A 164 -6.66 1.10 6.64
CA ILE A 164 -5.68 1.17 7.73
C ILE A 164 -4.49 2.05 7.37
N ARG A 165 -4.03 2.82 8.37
CA ARG A 165 -2.89 3.72 8.25
C ARG A 165 -1.99 3.68 9.48
N SER A 166 -0.70 3.67 9.23
CA SER A 166 0.36 3.96 10.19
C SER A 166 1.40 4.86 9.52
N PRO A 167 2.42 5.37 10.24
CA PRO A 167 3.48 6.17 9.63
C PRO A 167 4.14 5.50 8.41
N TYR A 168 4.24 4.17 8.43
CA TYR A 168 4.99 3.40 7.45
C TYR A 168 4.12 2.57 6.50
N PHE A 169 2.79 2.57 6.69
CA PHE A 169 1.89 1.70 5.94
C PHE A 169 0.54 2.37 5.66
N LYS A 170 0.02 2.17 4.45
CA LYS A 170 -1.38 2.43 4.06
C LYS A 170 -1.87 1.14 3.41
N GLY A 171 -3.06 0.70 3.78
CA GLY A 171 -3.65 -0.50 3.18
C GLY A 171 -5.11 -0.65 3.55
N CYS A 172 -5.66 -1.80 3.17
CA CYS A 172 -7.05 -2.15 3.46
C CYS A 172 -7.08 -3.58 4.02
N ILE A 173 -7.82 -3.76 5.11
CA ILE A 173 -8.27 -5.06 5.57
C ILE A 173 -9.60 -5.32 4.86
N ALA A 174 -9.59 -6.31 3.97
CA ALA A 174 -10.72 -6.63 3.12
C ALA A 174 -12.03 -6.88 3.91
N PRO A 175 -13.19 -6.56 3.32
CA PRO A 175 -13.40 -6.10 1.94
C PRO A 175 -13.07 -4.61 1.71
N LYS A 176 -12.72 -4.25 0.47
CA LYS A 176 -12.49 -2.86 0.08
C LYS A 176 -13.78 -2.23 -0.47
N ALA A 177 -14.20 -1.13 0.14
CA ALA A 177 -15.41 -0.40 -0.22
C ALA A 177 -15.29 1.09 0.12
N ILE A 178 -16.25 1.88 -0.35
CA ILE A 178 -16.43 3.27 0.08
C ILE A 178 -16.92 3.31 1.53
N THR A 179 -16.85 4.49 2.14
CA THR A 179 -17.48 4.77 3.44
C THR A 179 -18.48 5.89 3.27
N THR A 180 -19.70 5.69 3.77
CA THR A 180 -20.78 6.68 3.71
C THR A 180 -21.10 7.19 5.11
N ILE A 181 -21.17 8.51 5.25
CA ILE A 181 -21.61 9.19 6.47
C ILE A 181 -22.81 10.04 6.07
N SER A 182 -24.02 9.53 6.31
CA SER A 182 -25.25 10.27 6.02
C SER A 182 -25.73 11.08 7.24
N LYS A 183 -26.13 12.30 6.97
CA LYS A 183 -26.68 13.29 7.90
C LYS A 183 -28.03 13.85 7.42
N GLY A 184 -28.47 13.45 6.22
CA GLY A 184 -29.73 13.86 5.62
C GLY A 184 -29.69 15.25 4.99
N THR A 185 -28.52 15.70 4.54
CA THR A 185 -28.38 17.01 3.88
C THR A 185 -28.51 16.93 2.37
N ASP A 186 -28.80 18.07 1.75
CA ASP A 186 -28.87 18.27 0.30
C ASP A 186 -27.49 18.45 -0.37
N VAL A 187 -26.42 18.55 0.43
CA VAL A 187 -25.04 18.69 -0.05
C VAL A 187 -24.25 17.43 0.25
N LEU A 188 -23.60 16.88 -0.78
CA LEU A 188 -22.71 15.73 -0.68
C LEU A 188 -21.24 16.16 -0.85
N GLN A 189 -20.39 15.69 0.05
CA GLN A 189 -18.94 15.85 -0.01
C GLN A 189 -18.27 14.53 -0.36
N ILE A 190 -17.28 14.56 -1.25
CA ILE A 190 -16.55 13.37 -1.68
C ILE A 190 -15.06 13.57 -1.41
N PHE A 191 -14.44 12.60 -0.74
CA PHE A 191 -13.01 12.59 -0.43
C PHE A 191 -12.32 11.36 -1.02
N GLU A 192 -11.07 11.51 -1.49
CA GLU A 192 -10.29 10.39 -2.01
C GLU A 192 -9.99 9.35 -0.91
N GLY A 193 -9.54 9.80 0.26
CA GLY A 193 -9.25 8.94 1.39
C GLY A 193 -9.66 9.53 2.73
N PHE A 194 -9.69 8.68 3.75
CA PHE A 194 -10.19 9.08 5.06
C PHE A 194 -9.33 10.15 5.75
N MET A 195 -8.03 10.22 5.44
CA MET A 195 -7.16 11.29 6.00
C MET A 195 -7.53 12.68 5.45
N ASP A 196 -7.98 12.76 4.20
CA ASP A 196 -8.45 14.02 3.60
C ASP A 196 -9.75 14.45 4.29
N PHE A 197 -10.66 13.50 4.48
CA PHE A 197 -11.89 13.69 5.25
C PHE A 197 -11.60 14.16 6.68
N LEU A 198 -10.70 13.50 7.42
CA LEU A 198 -10.36 13.91 8.79
C LEU A 198 -9.74 15.30 8.85
N SER A 199 -8.89 15.64 7.87
CA SER A 199 -8.28 16.97 7.77
C SER A 199 -9.35 18.04 7.55
N TRP A 200 -10.27 17.77 6.63
CA TRP A 200 -11.39 18.67 6.36
C TRP A 200 -12.32 18.83 7.56
N GLN A 201 -12.66 17.73 8.24
CA GLN A 201 -13.49 17.70 9.44
C GLN A 201 -12.84 18.44 10.63
N THR A 202 -11.50 18.49 10.66
CA THR A 202 -10.73 19.29 11.62
C THR A 202 -10.92 20.78 11.40
N LEU A 203 -10.92 21.23 10.15
CA LEU A 203 -11.17 22.62 9.80
C LEU A 203 -12.65 23.01 9.90
N ASN A 204 -13.56 22.03 9.76
CA ASN A 204 -15.01 22.23 9.75
C ASN A 204 -15.70 21.36 10.81
N PRO A 205 -15.44 21.57 12.12
CA PRO A 205 -15.91 20.69 13.18
C PRO A 205 -17.43 20.61 13.30
N SER A 206 -18.14 21.66 12.88
CA SER A 206 -19.60 21.77 12.89
C SER A 206 -20.28 21.30 11.60
N SER A 207 -19.52 20.76 10.64
CA SER A 207 -20.11 20.23 9.41
C SER A 207 -21.15 19.16 9.71
N THR A 208 -22.26 19.25 8.99
CA THR A 208 -23.33 18.26 8.98
C THR A 208 -23.55 17.69 7.59
N PHE A 209 -22.66 17.88 6.63
CA PHE A 209 -22.88 17.42 5.26
C PHE A 209 -22.78 15.89 5.14
N ASP A 210 -23.60 15.33 4.27
CA ASP A 210 -23.47 13.96 3.81
C ASP A 210 -22.09 13.81 3.14
N THR A 211 -21.41 12.71 3.46
CA THR A 211 -20.03 12.50 3.03
C THR A 211 -19.84 11.09 2.50
N ILE A 212 -19.18 10.97 1.35
CA ILE A 212 -18.60 9.73 0.86
C ILE A 212 -17.07 9.83 0.91
N VAL A 213 -16.44 8.85 1.53
CA VAL A 213 -15.00 8.63 1.44
C VAL A 213 -14.76 7.48 0.49
N LEU A 214 -14.11 7.75 -0.64
CA LEU A 214 -13.86 6.76 -1.69
C LEU A 214 -12.97 5.61 -1.23
N ASN A 215 -12.00 5.89 -0.35
CA ASN A 215 -10.95 4.98 0.11
C ASN A 215 -9.96 4.53 -1.00
N SER A 216 -10.31 4.73 -2.27
CA SER A 216 -9.46 4.62 -3.45
C SER A 216 -10.21 5.17 -4.66
N LEU A 217 -9.50 5.85 -5.58
CA LEU A 217 -10.06 6.27 -6.86
C LEU A 217 -10.61 5.11 -7.70
N ALA A 218 -10.12 3.88 -7.49
CA ALA A 218 -10.65 2.67 -8.14
C ALA A 218 -12.11 2.37 -7.76
N LEU A 219 -12.62 2.97 -6.68
CA LEU A 219 -14.00 2.82 -6.23
C LEU A 219 -14.93 3.92 -6.73
N LEU A 220 -14.40 4.94 -7.44
CA LEU A 220 -15.21 6.03 -8.01
C LEU A 220 -16.37 5.51 -8.89
N PRO A 221 -16.20 4.49 -9.76
CA PRO A 221 -17.31 3.95 -10.56
C PRO A 221 -18.42 3.27 -9.74
N ARG A 222 -18.23 3.05 -8.44
CA ARG A 222 -19.23 2.45 -7.55
C ARG A 222 -20.16 3.48 -6.92
N ILE A 223 -19.88 4.77 -7.06
CA ILE A 223 -20.81 5.82 -6.68
C ILE A 223 -21.82 5.98 -7.83
N GLN A 224 -23.09 5.79 -7.54
CA GLN A 224 -24.20 6.05 -8.46
C GLN A 224 -25.06 7.18 -7.89
N GLU A 225 -25.57 8.05 -8.77
CA GLU A 225 -26.55 9.10 -8.43
C GLU A 225 -27.91 8.51 -8.01
#